data_AF-A0A341D9J6-F1
#
_entry.id   AF-A0A341D9J6-F1
#
_cell.length_a   1.000
_cell.length_b   1.000
_cell.length_c   1.000
_cell.angle_alpha   90.00
_cell.angle_beta   90.00
_cell.angle_gamma   90.00
#
_symmetry.space_group_name_H-M   'P 1'
#
loop_
_entity.id
_entity.type
_entity.pdbx_description
1 polymer ?
#
loop_
_entity_poly.entity_id
_entity_poly.type
_entity_poly.pdbx_seq_one_letter_code
_entity_poly.pdbx_strand_id
1 'polypeptide(L)'
;MQAFLKGTSISSKPPLTKDRGVAATARSSGENKKAKPVPWVEKYRPKYVDEVAFQEEVVAVLKKSLEGADLPNLLFYGPPGTGKTSTILAAARELFGPELFRLRVLELNASDERGIQVVREKVKNFAQLTVTGSRSDGKPCPPFKIVILDEADSMTSAAQAALRRTMEKESKTTRFCLICNYVSRIIEPLTSRCSKFRFKPLSDKIQQQRLLDIADKEHIKISNEGLAHLVKVSEGDLRKAITFLQSATRLTGGKEVTEKVITDIAGVIPAETIDGVFAACQSGSFDKLEAVVKDLIDEGHAATQLVNQLHDGVVENDNLSDKQKSVITEKLAEVDKCLADGADEHLQLIGLCATVMQQLTQNC
;
A
#
# COMPACT_ATOMS: atom_id res chain seq x y z
N MET A 1 50.62 -2.73 -19.20
CA MET A 1 50.58 -3.83 -20.19
C MET A 1 49.20 -3.83 -20.85
N GLN A 2 49.07 -3.08 -21.94
CA GLN A 2 47.93 -3.12 -22.86
C GLN A 2 48.31 -3.99 -24.05
N ALA A 3 47.43 -4.92 -24.44
CA ALA A 3 47.16 -5.37 -25.81
C ALA A 3 46.52 -6.76 -25.72
N PHE A 4 45.31 -6.93 -26.26
CA PHE A 4 45.08 -7.73 -27.46
C PHE A 4 43.59 -7.68 -27.85
N LEU A 5 43.32 -6.91 -28.90
CA LEU A 5 42.07 -6.83 -29.65
C LEU A 5 42.43 -7.22 -31.09
N LYS A 6 41.72 -8.20 -31.67
CA LYS A 6 41.41 -8.42 -33.11
C LYS A 6 40.94 -9.88 -33.31
N GLY A 7 39.67 -10.10 -33.66
CA GLY A 7 39.20 -10.41 -35.03
C GLY A 7 38.95 -11.92 -35.13
N THR A 8 37.89 -12.50 -35.71
CA THR A 8 37.13 -12.17 -36.93
C THR A 8 35.87 -13.04 -37.01
N SER A 9 34.83 -12.50 -37.64
CA SER A 9 33.54 -13.10 -37.99
C SER A 9 33.61 -14.18 -39.08
N ILE A 10 32.83 -15.27 -38.97
CA ILE A 10 32.35 -16.06 -40.12
C ILE A 10 30.90 -16.52 -39.87
N SER A 11 30.02 -16.16 -40.82
CA SER A 11 28.64 -16.62 -41.01
C SER A 11 28.62 -17.76 -42.03
N SER A 12 27.85 -18.83 -41.80
CA SER A 12 27.17 -19.58 -42.88
C SER A 12 26.16 -20.59 -42.32
N LYS A 13 24.94 -20.55 -42.88
CA LYS A 13 23.81 -21.49 -42.65
C LYS A 13 24.10 -22.87 -43.25
N PRO A 14 23.38 -23.92 -42.81
CA PRO A 14 22.94 -24.99 -43.70
C PRO A 14 21.40 -25.21 -43.69
N PRO A 15 20.85 -25.99 -44.64
CA PRO A 15 19.54 -25.72 -45.26
C PRO A 15 18.36 -26.57 -44.76
N LEU A 16 17.16 -26.09 -45.12
CA LEU A 16 15.85 -26.74 -45.01
C LEU A 16 15.75 -28.02 -45.88
N THR A 17 15.23 -29.10 -45.31
CA THR A 17 14.51 -30.16 -46.04
C THR A 17 13.27 -30.58 -45.26
N LYS A 18 12.19 -30.86 -46.00
CA LYS A 18 10.81 -31.03 -45.55
C LYS A 18 10.41 -32.52 -45.48
N ASP A 19 9.56 -32.82 -44.51
CA ASP A 19 8.51 -33.85 -44.44
C ASP A 19 8.84 -35.34 -44.61
N ARG A 20 8.57 -36.10 -43.54
CA ARG A 20 7.64 -37.24 -43.57
C ARG A 20 7.15 -37.58 -42.15
N GLY A 21 5.83 -37.64 -42.00
CA GLY A 21 5.13 -37.73 -40.72
C GLY A 21 5.23 -39.08 -40.03
N VAL A 22 5.13 -39.03 -38.70
CA VAL A 22 4.77 -40.15 -37.83
C VAL A 22 3.76 -39.62 -36.82
N ALA A 23 2.62 -40.29 -36.75
CA ALA A 23 1.50 -40.00 -35.88
C ALA A 23 1.92 -40.05 -34.40
N ALA A 24 1.83 -38.92 -33.71
CA ALA A 24 1.99 -38.84 -32.26
C ALA A 24 0.65 -39.14 -31.59
N THR A 25 0.54 -40.35 -31.05
CA THR A 25 -0.51 -40.78 -30.13
C THR A 25 -0.72 -39.78 -29.00
N ALA A 26 -1.97 -39.36 -28.83
CA ALA A 26 -2.45 -38.57 -27.71
C ALA A 26 -2.12 -39.27 -26.37
N ARG A 27 -1.27 -38.64 -25.56
CA ARG A 27 -1.23 -38.88 -24.11
C ARG A 27 -1.76 -37.62 -23.44
N SER A 28 -2.95 -37.77 -22.88
CA SER A 28 -3.59 -36.82 -21.98
C SER A 28 -2.79 -36.76 -20.68
N SER A 29 -1.84 -35.83 -20.57
CA SER A 29 -1.34 -35.37 -19.28
C SER A 29 -2.13 -34.13 -18.88
N GLY A 30 -3.26 -34.35 -18.22
CA GLY A 30 -3.94 -33.32 -17.44
C GLY A 30 -3.04 -32.92 -16.28
N GLU A 31 -2.07 -32.05 -16.56
CA GLU A 31 -1.34 -31.35 -15.51
C GLU A 31 -2.32 -30.42 -14.80
N ASN A 32 -2.73 -30.84 -13.61
CA ASN A 32 -3.34 -29.97 -12.62
C ASN A 32 -2.37 -28.80 -12.40
N LYS A 33 -2.62 -27.67 -13.08
CA LYS A 33 -1.92 -26.41 -12.82
C LYS A 33 -2.14 -26.10 -11.35
N LYS A 34 -1.17 -26.43 -10.48
CA LYS A 34 -1.15 -25.98 -9.08
C LYS A 34 -1.41 -24.48 -9.11
N ALA A 35 -2.59 -24.07 -8.64
CA ALA A 35 -2.96 -22.67 -8.59
C ALA A 35 -1.86 -21.93 -7.83
N LYS A 36 -1.27 -20.91 -8.45
CA LYS A 36 -0.22 -20.11 -7.79
C LYS A 36 -0.77 -19.62 -6.45
N PRO A 37 -0.02 -19.76 -5.34
CA PRO A 37 -0.49 -19.31 -4.04
C PRO A 37 -0.72 -17.80 -4.09
N VAL A 38 -1.98 -17.39 -3.92
CA VAL A 38 -2.38 -15.98 -3.94
C VAL A 38 -2.09 -15.38 -2.56
N PRO A 39 -1.49 -14.18 -2.46
CA PRO A 39 -1.30 -13.48 -1.19
C PRO A 39 -2.62 -13.30 -0.44
N TRP A 40 -2.57 -13.30 0.89
CA TRP A 40 -3.79 -13.21 1.71
C TRP A 40 -4.52 -11.89 1.53
N VAL A 41 -3.78 -10.81 1.27
CA VAL A 41 -4.33 -9.50 0.92
C VAL A 41 -5.32 -9.59 -0.25
N GLU A 42 -5.00 -10.38 -1.28
CA GLU A 42 -5.88 -10.58 -2.45
C GLU A 42 -6.92 -11.67 -2.21
N LYS A 43 -6.55 -12.75 -1.50
CA LYS A 43 -7.46 -13.87 -1.18
C LYS A 43 -8.66 -13.41 -0.35
N TYR A 44 -8.42 -12.53 0.62
CA TYR A 44 -9.42 -11.98 1.55
C TYR A 44 -9.92 -10.59 1.15
N ARG A 45 -9.57 -10.12 -0.05
CA ARG A 45 -10.11 -8.87 -0.61
C ARG A 45 -11.64 -8.98 -0.69
N PRO A 46 -12.40 -8.04 -0.11
CA PRO A 46 -13.86 -8.02 -0.17
C PRO A 46 -14.37 -8.20 -1.60
N LYS A 47 -15.34 -9.10 -1.78
CA LYS A 47 -15.99 -9.34 -3.07
C LYS A 47 -17.30 -8.59 -3.22
N TYR A 48 -17.96 -8.34 -2.09
CA TYR A 48 -19.24 -7.63 -1.98
C TYR A 48 -19.05 -6.37 -1.16
N VAL A 49 -19.90 -5.36 -1.40
CA VAL A 49 -19.82 -4.10 -0.68
C VAL A 49 -20.07 -4.30 0.83
N ASP A 50 -20.85 -5.32 1.20
CA ASP A 50 -21.12 -5.72 2.59
C ASP A 50 -19.94 -6.32 3.35
N GLU A 51 -18.95 -6.84 2.63
CA GLU A 51 -17.75 -7.44 3.26
C GLU A 51 -16.70 -6.38 3.62
N VAL A 52 -16.91 -5.13 3.25
CA VAL A 52 -15.99 -4.02 3.53
C VAL A 52 -16.18 -3.59 4.99
N ALA A 53 -15.13 -3.77 5.79
CA ALA A 53 -15.19 -3.52 7.22
C ALA A 53 -15.16 -2.02 7.55
N PHE A 54 -16.19 -1.53 8.27
CA PHE A 54 -16.19 -0.23 8.97
C PHE A 54 -16.14 1.03 8.08
N GLN A 55 -16.87 1.02 6.96
CA GLN A 55 -17.22 2.23 6.19
C GLN A 55 -18.73 2.28 5.90
N GLU A 56 -19.56 2.14 6.93
CA GLU A 56 -21.02 2.06 6.82
C GLU A 56 -21.64 3.23 6.04
N GLU A 57 -21.18 4.46 6.29
CA GLU A 57 -21.65 5.65 5.56
C GLU A 57 -21.37 5.56 4.05
N VAL A 58 -20.16 5.13 3.68
CA VAL A 58 -19.74 5.00 2.27
C VAL A 58 -20.49 3.85 1.60
N VAL A 59 -20.57 2.70 2.27
CA VAL A 59 -21.28 1.50 1.81
C VAL A 59 -22.76 1.79 1.60
N ALA A 60 -23.42 2.46 2.55
CA ALA A 60 -24.85 2.78 2.46
C ALA A 60 -25.16 3.70 1.28
N VAL A 61 -24.32 4.72 1.04
CA VAL A 61 -24.51 5.63 -0.10
C VAL A 61 -24.21 4.93 -1.42
N LEU A 62 -23.17 4.10 -1.48
CA LEU A 62 -22.84 3.32 -2.68
C LEU A 62 -23.98 2.35 -3.02
N LYS A 63 -24.55 1.63 -2.05
CA LYS A 63 -25.70 0.75 -2.27
C LYS A 63 -26.89 1.47 -2.87
N LYS A 64 -27.28 2.62 -2.30
CA LYS A 64 -28.36 3.45 -2.86
C LYS A 64 -28.05 3.94 -4.28
N SER A 65 -26.79 4.29 -4.54
CA SER A 65 -26.35 4.72 -5.88
C SER A 65 -26.34 3.58 -6.90
N LEU A 66 -26.10 2.34 -6.45
CA LEU A 66 -26.15 1.14 -7.29
C LEU A 66 -27.60 0.76 -7.64
N GLU A 67 -28.53 0.91 -6.71
CA GLU A 67 -29.97 0.66 -6.94
C GLU A 67 -30.61 1.69 -7.87
N GLY A 68 -30.24 2.98 -7.72
CA GLY A 68 -30.86 4.09 -8.44
C GLY A 68 -30.37 4.30 -9.89
N ALA A 69 -29.45 3.48 -10.38
CA ALA A 69 -28.84 3.56 -11.72
C ALA A 69 -28.11 4.88 -12.09
N ASP A 70 -28.07 5.88 -11.21
CA ASP A 70 -27.29 7.11 -11.39
C ASP A 70 -26.10 7.16 -10.42
N LEU A 71 -24.96 6.64 -10.89
CA LEU A 71 -23.70 6.67 -10.15
C LEU A 71 -22.89 7.92 -10.56
N PRO A 72 -22.72 8.94 -9.70
CA PRO A 72 -21.87 10.08 -10.00
C PRO A 72 -20.40 9.66 -10.14
N ASN A 73 -19.54 10.56 -10.63
CA ASN A 73 -18.10 10.34 -10.49
C ASN A 73 -17.75 10.30 -9.00
N LEU A 74 -16.85 9.42 -8.60
CA LEU A 74 -16.50 9.16 -7.21
C LEU A 74 -15.07 9.62 -6.93
N LEU A 75 -14.84 10.17 -5.74
CA LEU A 75 -13.51 10.48 -5.22
C LEU A 75 -13.35 9.82 -3.85
N PHE A 76 -12.53 8.77 -3.78
CA PHE A 76 -12.22 8.04 -2.57
C PHE A 76 -10.87 8.52 -2.02
N TYR A 77 -10.87 9.01 -0.79
CA TYR A 77 -9.64 9.51 -0.17
C TYR A 77 -9.51 9.08 1.28
N GLY A 78 -8.28 8.88 1.72
CA GLY A 78 -7.96 8.48 3.10
C GLY A 78 -6.65 7.69 3.19
N PRO A 79 -6.22 7.28 4.39
CA PRO A 79 -4.97 6.56 4.60
C PRO A 79 -4.87 5.24 3.81
N PRO A 80 -3.66 4.70 3.58
CA PRO A 80 -3.47 3.39 2.96
C PRO A 80 -4.14 2.27 3.78
N GLY A 81 -4.40 1.12 3.16
CA GLY A 81 -4.98 -0.02 3.86
C GLY A 81 -6.46 0.07 4.25
N THR A 82 -7.12 1.22 4.05
CA THR A 82 -8.52 1.47 4.48
C THR A 82 -9.60 0.90 3.55
N GLY A 83 -9.22 0.15 2.50
CA GLY A 83 -10.19 -0.53 1.63
C GLY A 83 -10.76 0.30 0.47
N LYS A 84 -10.16 1.45 0.12
CA LYS A 84 -10.57 2.31 -1.01
C LYS A 84 -10.75 1.54 -2.33
N THR A 85 -9.68 0.91 -2.82
CA THR A 85 -9.67 0.14 -4.07
C THR A 85 -10.57 -1.10 -3.96
N SER A 86 -10.57 -1.77 -2.81
CA SER A 86 -11.44 -2.93 -2.56
C SER A 86 -12.92 -2.59 -2.67
N THR A 87 -13.33 -1.43 -2.16
CA THR A 87 -14.74 -0.99 -2.14
C THR A 87 -15.28 -0.74 -3.54
N ILE A 88 -14.54 0.00 -4.39
CA ILE A 88 -15.00 0.25 -5.77
C ILE A 88 -15.00 -1.03 -6.61
N LEU A 89 -14.02 -1.92 -6.41
CA LEU A 89 -13.98 -3.19 -7.14
C LEU A 89 -15.12 -4.11 -6.72
N ALA A 90 -15.45 -4.15 -5.42
CA ALA A 90 -16.62 -4.88 -4.93
C ALA A 90 -17.93 -4.31 -5.51
N ALA A 91 -18.10 -2.98 -5.48
CA ALA A 91 -19.26 -2.32 -6.05
C ALA A 91 -19.38 -2.57 -7.57
N ALA A 92 -18.28 -2.52 -8.31
CA ALA A 92 -18.28 -2.77 -9.75
C ALA A 92 -18.54 -4.24 -10.09
N ARG A 93 -18.07 -5.18 -9.26
CA ARG A 93 -18.40 -6.63 -9.39
C ARG A 93 -19.88 -6.89 -9.13
N GLU A 94 -20.46 -6.22 -8.14
CA GLU A 94 -21.89 -6.33 -7.83
C GLU A 94 -22.75 -5.74 -8.96
N LEU A 95 -22.35 -4.59 -9.51
CA LEU A 95 -23.07 -3.89 -10.58
C LEU A 95 -23.03 -4.61 -11.94
N PHE A 96 -21.84 -5.04 -12.37
CA PHE A 96 -21.65 -5.61 -13.71
C PHE A 96 -21.66 -7.15 -13.69
N GLY A 97 -21.36 -7.78 -12.56
CA GLY A 97 -21.11 -9.21 -12.47
C GLY A 97 -19.78 -9.64 -13.08
N PRO A 98 -19.41 -10.92 -12.89
CA PRO A 98 -18.08 -11.42 -13.25
C PRO A 98 -17.76 -11.40 -14.75
N GLU A 99 -18.77 -11.57 -15.61
CA GLU A 99 -18.58 -11.62 -17.06
C GLU A 99 -18.29 -10.24 -17.66
N LEU A 100 -19.11 -9.25 -17.29
CA LEU A 100 -19.01 -7.89 -17.84
C LEU A 100 -17.96 -7.04 -17.13
N PHE A 101 -17.51 -7.43 -15.94
CA PHE A 101 -16.51 -6.70 -15.16
C PHE A 101 -15.26 -6.36 -16.00
N ARG A 102 -14.69 -7.34 -16.71
CA ARG A 102 -13.48 -7.14 -17.52
C ARG A 102 -13.68 -6.25 -18.74
N LEU A 103 -14.92 -6.12 -19.22
CA LEU A 103 -15.26 -5.32 -20.39
C LEU A 103 -15.67 -3.89 -20.00
N ARG A 104 -16.20 -3.70 -18.79
CA ARG A 104 -16.81 -2.44 -18.33
C ARG A 104 -16.00 -1.71 -17.27
N VAL A 105 -15.00 -2.34 -16.68
CA VAL A 105 -14.12 -1.74 -15.68
C VAL A 105 -12.71 -1.65 -16.24
N LEU A 106 -12.16 -0.44 -16.24
CA LEU A 106 -10.75 -0.18 -16.52
C LEU A 106 -10.08 0.31 -15.23
N GLU A 107 -9.19 -0.48 -14.67
CA GLU A 107 -8.33 -0.09 -13.55
C GLU A 107 -6.97 0.35 -14.11
N LEU A 108 -6.56 1.58 -13.78
CA LEU A 108 -5.24 2.11 -14.10
C LEU A 108 -4.60 2.63 -12.81
N ASN A 109 -3.36 2.24 -12.57
CA ASN A 109 -2.53 2.91 -11.57
C ASN A 109 -1.91 4.17 -12.21
N ALA A 110 -2.25 5.34 -11.69
CA ALA A 110 -1.83 6.61 -12.28
C ALA A 110 -0.33 6.89 -12.09
N SER A 111 0.32 6.24 -11.12
CA SER A 111 1.75 6.38 -10.85
C SER A 111 2.63 5.56 -11.79
N ASP A 112 2.19 4.37 -12.21
CA ASP A 112 2.95 3.48 -13.10
C ASP A 112 2.93 3.96 -14.56
N GLU A 113 1.78 4.48 -15.02
CA GLU A 113 1.60 4.96 -16.39
C GLU A 113 1.92 6.46 -16.51
N ARG A 114 3.15 6.85 -16.14
CA ARG A 114 3.63 8.25 -16.03
C ARG A 114 3.48 9.13 -17.28
N GLY A 115 3.13 8.55 -18.43
CA GLY A 115 2.79 9.32 -19.62
C GLY A 115 1.37 9.87 -19.52
N ILE A 116 1.23 11.19 -19.31
CA ILE A 116 -0.04 11.95 -19.42
C ILE A 116 -0.84 11.52 -20.67
N GLN A 117 -0.13 11.25 -21.76
CA GLN A 117 -0.69 10.85 -23.04
C GLN A 117 -1.17 9.39 -23.06
N VAL A 118 -0.52 8.47 -22.33
CA VAL A 118 -0.88 7.04 -22.25
C VAL A 118 -2.18 6.87 -21.49
N VAL A 119 -2.29 7.47 -20.30
CA VAL A 119 -3.53 7.44 -19.50
C VAL A 119 -4.67 8.07 -20.30
N ARG A 120 -4.44 9.22 -20.93
CA ARG A 120 -5.46 9.89 -21.75
C ARG A 120 -5.94 9.03 -22.91
N GLU A 121 -5.04 8.48 -23.71
CA GLU A 121 -5.45 7.69 -24.89
C GLU A 121 -6.09 6.35 -24.48
N LYS A 122 -5.61 5.68 -23.42
CA LYS A 122 -6.28 4.47 -22.91
C LYS A 122 -7.68 4.76 -22.38
N VAL A 123 -7.83 5.80 -21.56
CA VAL A 123 -9.13 6.22 -21.02
C VAL A 123 -10.07 6.63 -22.16
N LYS A 124 -9.57 7.38 -23.13
CA LYS A 124 -10.35 7.82 -24.30
C LYS A 124 -10.79 6.64 -25.17
N ASN A 125 -9.88 5.73 -25.51
CA ASN A 125 -10.20 4.54 -26.29
C ASN A 125 -11.21 3.67 -25.55
N PHE A 126 -11.02 3.49 -24.25
CA PHE A 126 -11.95 2.73 -23.42
C PHE A 126 -13.31 3.42 -23.33
N ALA A 127 -13.37 4.74 -23.13
CA ALA A 127 -14.63 5.49 -23.05
C ALA A 127 -15.43 5.43 -24.36
N GLN A 128 -14.75 5.47 -25.51
CA GLN A 128 -15.36 5.44 -26.85
C GLN A 128 -15.99 4.10 -27.23
N LEU A 129 -15.60 2.98 -26.60
CA LEU A 129 -16.21 1.67 -26.89
C LEU A 129 -17.72 1.68 -26.58
N THR A 130 -18.59 1.26 -27.49
CA THR A 130 -20.03 1.25 -27.19
C THR A 130 -20.37 0.03 -26.34
N VAL A 131 -21.22 0.21 -25.33
CA VAL A 131 -21.66 -0.87 -24.43
C VAL A 131 -23.17 -1.00 -24.49
N THR A 132 -23.66 -2.23 -24.62
CA THR A 132 -25.09 -2.54 -24.65
C THR A 132 -25.71 -2.50 -23.24
N GLY A 133 -26.94 -2.02 -23.11
CA GLY A 133 -27.64 -1.88 -21.81
C GLY A 133 -28.19 -3.19 -21.21
N SER A 134 -27.84 -4.34 -21.78
CA SER A 134 -28.44 -5.64 -21.42
C SER A 134 -27.35 -6.68 -21.18
N ARG A 135 -27.49 -7.42 -20.09
CA ARG A 135 -26.68 -8.61 -19.82
C ARG A 135 -27.26 -9.82 -20.57
N SER A 136 -26.41 -10.78 -20.90
CA SER A 136 -26.80 -12.12 -21.40
C SER A 136 -27.88 -12.79 -20.54
N ASP A 137 -27.86 -12.54 -19.22
CA ASP A 137 -28.79 -13.06 -18.21
C ASP A 137 -30.14 -12.31 -18.11
N GLY A 138 -30.40 -11.30 -18.95
CA GLY A 138 -31.67 -10.53 -18.92
C GLY A 138 -31.83 -9.56 -17.74
N LYS A 139 -30.88 -9.48 -16.81
CA LYS A 139 -30.86 -8.46 -15.74
C LYS A 139 -30.47 -7.08 -16.30
N PRO A 140 -31.09 -5.99 -15.81
CA PRO A 140 -30.74 -4.63 -16.21
C PRO A 140 -29.29 -4.34 -15.79
N CYS A 141 -28.48 -3.90 -16.75
CA CYS A 141 -27.09 -3.52 -16.51
C CYS A 141 -26.96 -2.03 -16.87
N PRO A 142 -26.42 -1.18 -15.98
CA PRO A 142 -26.35 0.24 -16.26
C PRO A 142 -25.60 0.53 -17.57
N PRO A 143 -26.07 1.47 -18.40
CA PRO A 143 -25.50 1.76 -19.71
C PRO A 143 -24.24 2.64 -19.62
N PHE A 144 -23.40 2.41 -18.62
CA PHE A 144 -22.13 3.11 -18.43
C PHE A 144 -21.00 2.16 -18.07
N LYS A 145 -19.77 2.65 -18.22
CA LYS A 145 -18.53 2.01 -17.82
C LYS A 145 -17.91 2.71 -16.62
N ILE A 146 -17.01 2.03 -15.92
CA ILE A 146 -16.27 2.58 -14.79
C ILE A 146 -14.79 2.61 -15.13
N VAL A 147 -14.17 3.77 -14.97
CA VAL A 147 -12.71 3.94 -15.00
C VAL A 147 -12.25 4.22 -13.58
N ILE A 148 -11.37 3.36 -13.05
CA ILE A 148 -10.76 3.49 -11.73
C ILE A 148 -9.33 3.99 -11.95
N LEU A 149 -9.02 5.15 -11.38
CA LEU A 149 -7.68 5.72 -11.36
C LEU A 149 -7.17 5.64 -9.93
N ASP A 150 -6.26 4.69 -9.68
CA ASP A 150 -5.59 4.57 -8.38
C ASP A 150 -4.38 5.51 -8.31
N GLU A 151 -4.04 5.95 -7.09
CA GLU A 151 -2.95 6.91 -6.82
C GLU A 151 -3.06 8.21 -7.64
N ALA A 152 -4.26 8.76 -7.79
CA ALA A 152 -4.54 9.97 -8.56
C ALA A 152 -3.83 11.22 -8.01
N ASP A 153 -3.40 11.20 -6.74
CA ASP A 153 -2.60 12.25 -6.10
C ASP A 153 -1.15 12.31 -6.58
N SER A 154 -0.65 11.23 -7.18
CA SER A 154 0.67 11.19 -7.83
C SER A 154 0.66 11.79 -9.25
N MET A 155 -0.52 12.16 -9.78
CA MET A 155 -0.64 12.81 -11.08
C MET A 155 -0.21 14.28 -11.04
N THR A 156 0.52 14.73 -12.06
CA THR A 156 0.83 16.15 -12.24
C THR A 156 -0.44 16.97 -12.49
N SER A 157 -0.44 18.24 -12.08
CA SER A 157 -1.58 19.16 -12.26
C SER A 157 -2.01 19.30 -13.73
N ALA A 158 -1.05 19.27 -14.66
CA ALA A 158 -1.30 19.26 -16.11
C ALA A 158 -2.05 17.99 -16.56
N ALA A 159 -1.70 16.82 -16.01
CA ALA A 159 -2.38 15.57 -16.30
C ALA A 159 -3.82 15.58 -15.79
N GLN A 160 -4.02 16.06 -14.56
CA GLN A 160 -5.34 16.21 -13.95
C GLN A 160 -6.23 17.18 -14.76
N ALA A 161 -5.67 18.29 -15.26
CA ALA A 161 -6.39 19.22 -16.12
C ALA A 161 -6.81 18.60 -17.47
N ALA A 162 -5.97 17.73 -18.05
CA ALA A 162 -6.31 16.97 -19.26
C ALA A 162 -7.40 15.92 -19.00
N LEU A 163 -7.31 15.22 -17.86
CA LEU A 163 -8.31 14.24 -17.44
C LEU A 163 -9.68 14.89 -17.25
N ARG A 164 -9.75 16.08 -16.63
CA ARG A 164 -10.99 16.84 -16.45
C ARG A 164 -11.79 16.99 -17.76
N ARG A 165 -11.13 17.39 -18.86
CA ARG A 165 -11.80 17.56 -20.17
C ARG A 165 -12.40 16.24 -20.67
N THR A 166 -11.70 15.13 -20.42
CA THR A 166 -12.14 13.79 -20.80
C THR A 166 -13.35 13.35 -19.95
N MET A 167 -13.30 13.62 -18.64
CA MET A 167 -14.42 13.35 -17.72
C MET A 167 -15.68 14.13 -18.09
N GLU A 168 -15.56 15.39 -18.47
CA GLU A 168 -16.69 16.22 -18.91
C GLU A 168 -17.29 15.68 -20.22
N LYS A 169 -16.43 15.41 -21.21
CA LYS A 169 -16.86 14.94 -22.54
C LYS A 169 -17.54 13.58 -22.52
N GLU A 170 -17.01 12.64 -21.73
CA GLU A 170 -17.45 11.23 -21.72
C GLU A 170 -18.39 10.89 -20.54
N SER A 171 -18.90 11.90 -19.83
CA SER A 171 -19.76 11.76 -18.64
C SER A 171 -21.04 10.95 -18.85
N LYS A 172 -21.54 10.86 -20.09
CA LYS A 172 -22.75 10.09 -20.43
C LYS A 172 -22.51 8.59 -20.48
N THR A 173 -21.31 8.15 -20.88
CA THR A 173 -21.00 6.74 -21.14
C THR A 173 -20.04 6.15 -20.11
N THR A 174 -19.31 7.00 -19.40
CA THR A 174 -18.22 6.60 -18.51
C THR A 174 -18.28 7.37 -17.21
N ARG A 175 -18.27 6.63 -16.09
CA ARG A 175 -18.14 7.16 -14.73
C ARG A 175 -16.72 6.93 -14.24
N PHE A 176 -16.18 7.92 -13.53
CA PHE A 176 -14.82 7.88 -13.02
C PHE A 176 -14.82 7.66 -11.51
N CYS A 177 -13.89 6.83 -11.02
CA CYS A 177 -13.56 6.71 -9.61
C CYS A 177 -12.09 7.06 -9.43
N LEU A 178 -11.83 8.19 -8.77
CA LEU A 178 -10.50 8.63 -8.41
C LEU A 178 -10.19 8.14 -7.01
N ILE A 179 -9.05 7.48 -6.81
CA ILE A 179 -8.57 7.06 -5.49
C ILE A 179 -7.29 7.82 -5.19
N CYS A 180 -7.21 8.43 -4.01
CA CYS A 180 -6.00 9.10 -3.54
C CYS A 180 -5.83 8.94 -2.02
N ASN A 181 -4.64 9.27 -1.51
CA ASN A 181 -4.45 9.40 -0.07
C ASN A 181 -4.78 10.83 0.38
N TYR A 182 -4.34 11.82 -0.41
CA TYR A 182 -4.51 13.24 -0.08
C TYR A 182 -5.42 13.96 -1.07
N VAL A 183 -6.59 14.39 -0.59
CA VAL A 183 -7.53 15.19 -1.40
C VAL A 183 -6.94 16.54 -1.83
N SER A 184 -6.03 17.11 -1.03
CA SER A 184 -5.36 18.39 -1.32
C SER A 184 -4.44 18.33 -2.55
N ARG A 185 -4.02 17.14 -2.98
CA ARG A 185 -3.20 16.93 -4.18
C ARG A 185 -4.04 16.87 -5.47
N ILE A 186 -5.37 16.82 -5.34
CA ILE A 186 -6.29 16.81 -6.48
C ILE A 186 -6.78 18.24 -6.75
N ILE A 187 -6.72 18.67 -8.02
CA ILE A 187 -7.18 20.00 -8.42
C ILE A 187 -8.69 20.18 -8.15
N GLU A 188 -9.07 21.36 -7.69
CA GLU A 188 -10.46 21.73 -7.39
C GLU A 188 -11.46 21.47 -8.55
N PRO A 189 -11.10 21.67 -9.83
CA PRO A 189 -11.98 21.33 -10.94
C PRO A 189 -12.35 19.84 -11.03
N LEU A 190 -11.51 18.92 -10.55
CA LEU A 190 -11.83 17.49 -10.50
C LEU A 190 -12.68 17.17 -9.27
N THR A 191 -12.28 17.68 -8.11
CA THR A 191 -13.00 17.38 -6.85
C THR A 191 -14.43 17.92 -6.86
N SER A 192 -14.68 19.06 -7.49
CA SER A 192 -16.03 19.64 -7.68
C SER A 192 -16.97 18.79 -8.53
N ARG A 193 -16.43 17.89 -9.37
CA ARG A 193 -17.20 17.01 -10.28
C ARG A 193 -17.37 15.59 -9.75
N CYS A 194 -16.86 15.32 -8.55
CA CYS A 194 -16.90 14.01 -7.93
C CYS A 194 -17.61 14.06 -6.56
N SER A 195 -18.41 13.05 -6.27
CA SER A 195 -18.91 12.78 -4.93
C SER A 195 -17.76 12.26 -4.07
N LYS A 196 -17.49 12.96 -2.97
CA LYS A 196 -16.34 12.74 -2.09
C LYS A 196 -16.68 11.74 -1.00
N PHE A 197 -15.88 10.69 -0.85
CA PHE A 197 -16.01 9.69 0.20
C PHE A 197 -14.70 9.59 0.98
N ARG A 198 -14.78 9.92 2.27
CA ARG A 198 -13.66 9.85 3.19
C ARG A 198 -13.58 8.46 3.82
N PHE A 199 -12.47 7.78 3.58
CA PHE A 199 -12.12 6.53 4.24
C PHE A 199 -11.33 6.85 5.50
N LYS A 200 -11.88 6.49 6.65
CA LYS A 200 -11.23 6.65 7.96
C LYS A 200 -10.33 5.43 8.23
N PRO A 201 -9.23 5.58 9.00
CA PRO A 201 -8.52 4.44 9.59
C PRO A 201 -9.49 3.50 10.29
N LEU A 202 -9.18 2.20 10.22
CA LEU A 202 -9.97 1.18 10.90
C LEU A 202 -9.70 1.23 12.40
N SER A 203 -10.74 1.12 13.22
CA SER A 203 -10.55 0.99 14.66
C SER A 203 -9.86 -0.33 15.00
N ASP A 204 -9.06 -0.33 16.07
CA ASP A 204 -8.29 -1.51 16.49
C ASP A 204 -9.17 -2.74 16.69
N LYS A 205 -10.36 -2.57 17.28
CA LYS A 205 -11.33 -3.65 17.48
C LYS A 205 -11.75 -4.32 16.17
N ILE A 206 -12.00 -3.53 15.13
CA ILE A 206 -12.41 -4.06 13.81
C ILE A 206 -11.23 -4.75 13.13
N GLN A 207 -10.03 -4.20 13.25
CA GLN A 207 -8.82 -4.83 12.72
C GLN A 207 -8.58 -6.18 13.40
N GLN A 208 -8.66 -6.25 14.73
CA GLN A 208 -8.55 -7.48 15.51
C GLN A 208 -9.59 -8.51 15.06
N GLN A 209 -10.87 -8.12 14.96
CA GLN A 209 -11.94 -9.01 14.50
C GLN A 209 -11.65 -9.59 13.11
N ARG A 210 -11.22 -8.74 12.16
CA ARG A 210 -10.93 -9.18 10.79
C ARG A 210 -9.70 -10.08 10.72
N LEU A 211 -8.68 -9.82 11.54
CA LEU A 211 -7.49 -10.66 11.63
C LEU A 211 -7.79 -12.01 12.29
N LEU A 212 -8.66 -12.04 13.30
CA LEU A 212 -9.17 -13.29 13.89
C LEU A 212 -9.94 -14.12 12.87
N ASP A 213 -10.85 -13.51 12.10
CA ASP A 213 -11.56 -14.20 11.02
C ASP A 213 -10.61 -14.85 10.00
N ILE A 214 -9.47 -14.22 9.71
CA ILE A 214 -8.45 -14.74 8.79
C ILE A 214 -7.64 -15.84 9.47
N ALA A 215 -7.26 -15.65 10.74
CA ALA A 215 -6.54 -16.63 11.53
C ALA A 215 -7.32 -17.94 11.67
N ASP A 216 -8.64 -17.86 11.92
CA ASP A 216 -9.51 -19.02 12.02
C ASP A 216 -9.63 -19.77 10.69
N LYS A 217 -9.75 -19.04 9.57
CA LYS A 217 -9.86 -19.63 8.22
C LYS A 217 -8.56 -20.29 7.73
N GLU A 218 -7.41 -19.81 8.19
CA GLU A 218 -6.09 -20.36 7.85
C GLU A 218 -5.55 -21.29 8.96
N HIS A 219 -6.33 -21.53 10.03
CA HIS A 219 -5.98 -22.36 11.19
C HIS A 219 -4.66 -21.94 11.88
N ILE A 220 -4.48 -20.64 12.10
CA ILE A 220 -3.29 -20.05 12.72
C ILE A 220 -3.50 -19.96 14.24
N LYS A 221 -2.47 -20.32 15.00
CA LYS A 221 -2.42 -20.06 16.44
C LYS A 221 -1.75 -18.71 16.66
N ILE A 222 -2.53 -17.71 17.06
CA ILE A 222 -2.03 -16.38 17.43
C ILE A 222 -2.41 -16.09 18.88
N SER A 223 -1.44 -15.59 19.65
CA SER A 223 -1.67 -15.11 21.01
C SER A 223 -2.45 -13.78 20.98
N ASN A 224 -3.25 -13.51 22.02
CA ASN A 224 -3.98 -12.24 22.11
C ASN A 224 -3.03 -11.02 22.17
N GLU A 225 -1.89 -11.18 22.85
CA GLU A 225 -0.83 -10.18 22.91
C GLU A 225 -0.20 -9.95 21.53
N GLY A 226 0.12 -11.03 20.80
CA GLY A 226 0.61 -10.94 19.42
C GLY A 226 -0.40 -10.25 18.50
N LEU A 227 -1.70 -10.54 18.63
CA LEU A 227 -2.74 -9.87 17.85
C LEU A 227 -2.82 -8.36 18.17
N ALA A 228 -2.77 -7.99 19.45
CA ALA A 228 -2.78 -6.59 19.86
C ALA A 228 -1.53 -5.84 19.35
N HIS A 229 -0.35 -6.46 19.48
CA HIS A 229 0.91 -5.90 18.97
C HIS A 229 0.88 -5.75 17.45
N LEU A 230 0.36 -6.74 16.72
CA LEU A 230 0.21 -6.68 15.26
C LEU A 230 -0.65 -5.48 14.82
N VAL A 231 -1.75 -5.22 15.52
CA VAL A 231 -2.63 -4.08 15.23
C VAL A 231 -1.94 -2.75 15.55
N LYS A 232 -1.24 -2.67 16.69
CA LYS A 232 -0.46 -1.48 17.07
C LYS A 232 0.58 -1.12 16.00
N VAL A 233 1.37 -2.10 15.59
CA VAL A 233 2.42 -1.96 14.57
C VAL A 233 1.88 -1.64 13.17
N SER A 234 0.61 -1.99 12.91
CA SER A 234 -0.02 -1.75 11.62
C SER A 234 -0.62 -0.35 11.48
N GLU A 235 -0.75 0.42 12.57
CA GLU A 235 -1.16 1.84 12.56
C GLU A 235 -2.45 2.14 11.77
N GLY A 236 -3.42 1.21 11.78
CA GLY A 236 -4.66 1.38 11.02
C GLY A 236 -4.63 0.86 9.58
N ASP A 237 -3.49 0.36 9.09
CA ASP A 237 -3.34 -0.27 7.78
C ASP A 237 -3.58 -1.79 7.85
N LEU A 238 -4.79 -2.21 7.48
CA LEU A 238 -5.17 -3.62 7.44
C LEU A 238 -4.40 -4.43 6.38
N ARG A 239 -3.96 -3.81 5.29
CA ARG A 239 -3.14 -4.49 4.26
C ARG A 239 -1.78 -4.87 4.86
N LYS A 240 -1.16 -3.94 5.59
CA LYS A 240 0.09 -4.17 6.34
C LYS A 240 -0.11 -5.29 7.36
N ALA A 241 -1.16 -5.22 8.18
CA ALA A 241 -1.47 -6.24 9.18
C ALA A 241 -1.63 -7.66 8.60
N ILE A 242 -2.40 -7.81 7.51
CA ILE A 242 -2.61 -9.11 6.85
C ILE A 242 -1.30 -9.63 6.25
N THR A 243 -0.48 -8.74 5.68
CA THR A 243 0.81 -9.12 5.09
C THR A 243 1.77 -9.62 6.17
N PHE A 244 1.85 -8.92 7.30
CA PHE A 244 2.66 -9.33 8.45
C PHE A 244 2.19 -10.65 9.05
N LEU A 245 0.88 -10.84 9.22
CA LEU A 245 0.32 -12.11 9.70
C LEU A 245 0.69 -13.27 8.75
N GLN A 246 0.61 -13.05 7.44
CA GLN A 246 0.99 -14.05 6.44
C GLN A 246 2.48 -14.40 6.51
N SER A 247 3.34 -13.39 6.62
CA SER A 247 4.78 -13.58 6.73
C SER A 247 5.17 -14.27 8.03
N ALA A 248 4.54 -13.89 9.16
CA ALA A 248 4.76 -14.48 10.47
C ALA A 248 4.43 -15.97 10.48
N THR A 249 3.28 -16.34 9.91
CA THR A 249 2.87 -17.75 9.82
C THR A 249 3.83 -18.59 8.98
N ARG A 250 4.39 -18.00 7.92
CA ARG A 250 5.40 -18.68 7.08
C ARG A 250 6.72 -18.85 7.81
N LEU A 251 7.12 -17.87 8.61
CA LEU A 251 8.35 -17.91 9.40
C LEU A 251 8.27 -18.96 10.51
N THR A 252 7.14 -19.04 11.22
CA THR A 252 6.95 -20.00 12.33
C THR A 252 6.67 -21.42 11.87
N GLY A 253 6.37 -21.63 10.57
CA GLY A 253 6.04 -22.94 10.02
C GLY A 253 4.76 -23.54 10.62
N GLY A 254 3.80 -22.70 11.01
CA GLY A 254 2.55 -23.13 11.66
C GLY A 254 2.62 -23.30 13.18
N LYS A 255 3.74 -22.90 13.81
CA LYS A 255 3.81 -22.70 15.26
C LYS A 255 3.14 -21.38 15.65
N GLU A 256 2.90 -21.22 16.95
CA GLU A 256 2.25 -20.04 17.51
C GLU A 256 3.00 -18.75 17.14
N VAL A 257 2.25 -17.74 16.69
CA VAL A 257 2.76 -16.41 16.38
C VAL A 257 2.83 -15.59 17.67
N THR A 258 4.05 -15.26 18.08
CA THR A 258 4.36 -14.45 19.26
C THR A 258 4.66 -13.00 18.88
N GLU A 259 4.63 -12.10 19.86
CA GLU A 259 4.99 -10.68 19.70
C GLU A 259 6.36 -10.50 19.04
N LYS A 260 7.40 -11.20 19.53
CA LYS A 260 8.77 -11.10 19.00
C LYS A 260 8.86 -11.36 17.50
N VAL A 261 8.16 -12.37 16.99
CA VAL A 261 8.14 -12.68 15.55
C VAL A 261 7.51 -11.54 14.75
N ILE A 262 6.48 -10.89 15.31
CA ILE A 262 5.82 -9.77 14.67
C ILE A 262 6.73 -8.54 14.66
N THR A 263 7.41 -8.25 15.77
CA THR A 263 8.37 -7.15 15.90
C THR A 263 9.50 -7.28 14.87
N ASP A 264 10.08 -8.49 14.76
CA ASP A 264 11.15 -8.80 13.81
C ASP A 264 10.68 -8.59 12.36
N ILE A 265 9.49 -9.07 12.02
CA ILE A 265 8.94 -8.95 10.65
C ILE A 265 8.55 -7.52 10.31
N ALA A 266 8.07 -6.77 11.30
CA ALA A 266 7.71 -5.38 11.11
C ALA A 266 8.92 -4.45 11.01
N GLY A 267 10.11 -4.92 11.40
CA GLY A 267 11.33 -4.11 11.46
C GLY A 267 11.25 -3.02 12.52
N VAL A 268 10.39 -3.21 13.52
CA VAL A 268 10.19 -2.31 14.65
C VAL A 268 11.32 -2.55 15.63
N ILE A 269 11.98 -1.49 16.09
CA ILE A 269 13.04 -1.60 17.09
C ILE A 269 12.40 -1.98 18.44
N PRO A 270 12.95 -2.94 19.19
CA PRO A 270 12.45 -3.29 20.52
C PRO A 270 12.50 -2.08 21.48
N ALA A 271 11.49 -1.96 22.35
CA ALA A 271 11.43 -0.88 23.33
C ALA A 271 12.67 -0.84 24.25
N GLU A 272 13.21 -2.02 24.59
CA GLU A 272 14.43 -2.15 25.41
C GLU A 272 15.64 -1.43 24.80
N THR A 273 15.79 -1.50 23.46
CA THR A 273 16.88 -0.82 22.74
C THR A 273 16.68 0.69 22.74
N ILE A 274 15.44 1.17 22.58
CA ILE A 274 15.09 2.60 22.65
C ILE A 274 15.34 3.17 24.05
N ASP A 275 14.94 2.43 25.09
CA ASP A 275 15.22 2.79 26.49
C ASP A 275 16.74 2.84 26.74
N GLY A 276 17.50 1.93 26.13
CA GLY A 276 18.96 1.94 26.10
C GLY A 276 19.55 3.21 25.48
N VAL A 277 18.99 3.68 24.35
CA VAL A 277 19.37 4.95 23.71
C VAL A 277 19.09 6.14 24.62
N PHE A 278 17.91 6.20 25.25
CA PHE A 278 17.59 7.25 26.21
C PHE A 278 18.51 7.23 27.43
N ALA A 279 18.80 6.05 27.98
CA ALA A 279 19.72 5.89 29.11
C ALA A 279 21.15 6.34 28.76
N ALA A 280 21.62 6.02 27.55
CA ALA A 280 22.91 6.48 27.06
C ALA A 280 22.94 8.01 26.95
N CYS A 281 21.90 8.62 26.37
CA CYS A 281 21.76 10.07 26.28
C CYS A 281 21.67 10.76 27.65
N GLN A 282 21.02 10.14 28.65
CA GLN A 282 20.93 10.69 30.00
C GLN A 282 22.28 10.62 30.74
N SER A 283 23.14 9.65 30.40
CA SER A 283 24.43 9.45 31.06
C SER A 283 25.49 10.52 30.72
N GLY A 284 25.28 11.30 29.66
CA GLY A 284 26.16 12.40 29.25
C GLY A 284 27.52 11.98 28.66
N SER A 285 27.77 10.68 28.47
CA SER A 285 29.02 10.16 27.89
C SER A 285 28.85 9.93 26.39
N PHE A 286 29.65 10.65 25.58
CA PHE A 286 29.64 10.52 24.12
C PHE A 286 30.07 9.11 23.68
N ASP A 287 31.06 8.50 24.34
CA ASP A 287 31.55 7.15 24.00
C ASP A 287 30.45 6.09 24.13
N LYS A 288 29.58 6.21 25.15
CA LYS A 288 28.44 5.30 25.34
C LYS A 288 27.39 5.47 24.26
N LEU A 289 27.13 6.71 23.86
CA LEU A 289 26.20 7.05 22.79
C LEU A 289 26.70 6.50 21.46
N GLU A 290 27.99 6.67 21.14
CA GLU A 290 28.60 6.12 19.93
C GLU A 290 28.51 4.58 19.91
N ALA A 291 28.77 3.93 21.04
CA ALA A 291 28.66 2.48 21.15
C ALA A 291 27.22 1.99 20.90
N VAL A 292 26.20 2.64 21.48
CA VAL A 292 24.79 2.24 21.30
C VAL A 292 24.31 2.51 19.87
N VAL A 293 24.66 3.65 19.28
CA VAL A 293 24.30 3.95 17.89
C VAL A 293 24.99 2.99 16.93
N LYS A 294 26.25 2.63 17.22
CA LYS A 294 26.98 1.65 16.42
C LYS A 294 26.35 0.26 16.49
N ASP A 295 25.98 -0.19 17.69
CA ASP A 295 25.31 -1.47 17.91
C ASP A 295 23.98 -1.54 17.13
N LEU A 296 23.18 -0.47 17.18
CA LEU A 296 21.90 -0.39 16.46
C LEU A 296 22.06 -0.49 14.93
N ILE A 297 23.10 0.14 14.38
CA ILE A 297 23.43 0.04 12.95
C ILE A 297 23.97 -1.36 12.61
N ASP A 298 24.78 -1.95 13.49
CA ASP A 298 25.34 -3.30 13.30
C ASP A 298 24.22 -4.38 13.39
N GLU A 299 23.16 -4.15 14.16
CA GLU A 299 21.92 -4.96 14.17
C GLU A 299 21.07 -4.80 12.91
N GLY A 300 21.31 -3.77 12.11
CA GLY A 300 20.63 -3.52 10.83
C GLY A 300 19.27 -2.85 10.95
N HIS A 301 19.00 -2.17 12.07
CA HIS A 301 17.78 -1.38 12.24
C HIS A 301 17.86 -0.08 11.43
N ALA A 302 16.79 0.22 10.68
CA ALA A 302 16.73 1.43 9.86
C ALA A 302 16.67 2.69 10.75
N ALA A 303 17.49 3.70 10.44
CA ALA A 303 17.51 4.96 11.18
C ALA A 303 16.15 5.67 11.20
N THR A 304 15.35 5.53 10.14
CA THR A 304 13.99 6.10 10.06
C THR A 304 13.03 5.50 11.09
N GLN A 305 13.18 4.21 11.43
CA GLN A 305 12.39 3.58 12.48
C GLN A 305 12.79 4.10 13.87
N LEU A 306 14.08 4.26 14.12
CA LEU A 306 14.57 4.86 15.36
C LEU A 306 14.04 6.29 15.53
N VAL A 307 14.11 7.12 14.48
CA VAL A 307 13.60 8.50 14.51
C VAL A 307 12.10 8.54 14.85
N ASN A 308 11.29 7.69 14.24
CA ASN A 308 9.84 7.64 14.51
C ASN A 308 9.54 7.19 15.95
N GLN A 309 10.18 6.12 16.42
CA GLN A 309 9.95 5.64 17.79
C GLN A 309 10.48 6.60 18.85
N LEU A 310 11.61 7.25 18.59
CA LEU A 310 12.18 8.25 19.47
C LEU A 310 11.28 9.49 19.52
N HIS A 311 10.68 9.89 18.39
CA HIS A 311 9.67 10.95 18.35
C HIS A 311 8.50 10.62 19.28
N ASP A 312 7.89 9.44 19.14
CA ASP A 312 6.73 9.04 19.96
C ASP A 312 7.11 8.99 21.45
N GLY A 313 8.28 8.43 21.76
CA GLY A 313 8.81 8.39 23.13
C GLY A 313 9.10 9.78 23.72
N VAL A 314 9.55 10.76 22.94
CA VAL A 314 9.81 12.14 23.41
C VAL A 314 8.50 12.90 23.62
N VAL A 315 7.53 12.74 22.72
CA VAL A 315 6.25 13.47 22.76
C VAL A 315 5.40 13.00 23.94
N GLU A 316 5.29 11.69 24.14
CA GLU A 316 4.48 11.07 25.21
C GLU A 316 5.11 11.17 26.60
N ASN A 317 6.40 11.50 26.70
CA ASN A 317 7.11 11.53 27.99
C ASN A 317 6.85 12.84 28.75
N ASP A 318 6.17 12.74 29.89
CA ASP A 318 5.81 13.88 30.75
C ASP A 318 6.99 14.46 31.54
N ASN A 319 8.13 13.78 31.61
CA ASN A 319 9.30 14.24 32.38
C ASN A 319 10.13 15.29 31.63
N LEU A 320 9.84 15.53 30.34
CA LEU A 320 10.52 16.49 29.50
C LEU A 320 9.80 17.85 29.49
N SER A 321 10.54 18.94 29.66
CA SER A 321 10.01 20.29 29.52
C SER A 321 9.61 20.58 28.07
N ASP A 322 8.57 21.40 27.86
CA ASP A 322 8.14 21.87 26.53
C ASP A 322 9.30 22.45 25.70
N LYS A 323 10.25 23.13 26.36
CA LYS A 323 11.45 23.66 25.69
C LYS A 323 12.35 22.54 25.18
N GLN A 324 12.56 21.50 25.98
CA GLN A 324 13.37 20.34 25.60
C GLN A 324 12.67 19.56 24.48
N LYS A 325 11.37 19.29 24.62
CA LYS A 325 10.55 18.66 23.59
C LYS A 325 10.68 19.41 22.27
N SER A 326 10.49 20.73 22.28
CA SER A 326 10.59 21.56 21.06
C SER A 326 11.94 21.44 20.35
N VAL A 327 13.05 21.51 21.10
CA VAL A 327 14.40 21.41 20.52
C VAL A 327 14.66 20.01 19.95
N ILE A 328 14.23 18.97 20.67
CA ILE A 328 14.42 17.58 20.22
C ILE A 328 13.56 17.28 18.99
N THR A 329 12.29 17.70 18.98
CA THR A 329 11.39 17.47 17.83
C THR A 329 11.83 18.23 16.58
N GLU A 330 12.35 19.45 16.73
CA GLU A 330 12.94 20.18 15.59
C GLU A 330 14.11 19.39 15.00
N LYS A 331 15.00 18.87 15.86
CA LYS A 331 16.14 18.08 15.39
C LYS A 331 15.74 16.77 14.74
N LEU A 332 14.72 16.09 15.28
CA LEU A 332 14.13 14.90 14.68
C LEU A 332 13.63 15.17 13.26
N ALA A 333 12.94 16.29 13.05
CA ALA A 333 12.43 16.67 11.73
C ALA A 333 13.54 17.01 10.73
N GLU A 334 14.61 17.70 11.17
CA GLU A 334 15.79 17.94 10.33
C GLU A 334 16.45 16.62 9.89
N VAL A 335 16.62 15.70 10.84
CA VAL A 335 17.27 14.41 10.60
C VAL A 335 16.41 13.53 9.70
N ASP A 336 15.10 13.46 9.93
CA ASP A 336 14.17 12.72 9.05
C ASP A 336 14.27 13.20 7.61
N LYS A 337 14.29 14.52 7.39
CA LYS A 337 14.51 15.09 6.07
C LYS A 337 15.86 14.70 5.47
N CYS A 338 16.95 14.79 6.24
CA CYS A 338 18.27 14.40 5.76
C CYS A 338 18.35 12.91 5.39
N LEU A 339 17.70 12.04 6.17
CA LEU A 339 17.58 10.62 5.86
C LEU A 339 16.78 10.40 4.57
N ALA A 340 15.69 11.14 4.37
CA ALA A 340 14.90 11.10 3.14
C ALA A 340 15.67 11.59 1.90
N ASP A 341 16.60 12.55 2.08
CA ASP A 341 17.51 13.03 1.03
C ASP A 341 18.69 12.07 0.76
N GLY A 342 18.82 10.98 1.53
CA GLY A 342 19.85 9.96 1.35
C GLY A 342 21.17 10.25 2.07
N ALA A 343 21.13 10.98 3.19
CA ALA A 343 22.30 11.20 4.05
C ALA A 343 22.74 9.91 4.77
N ASP A 344 23.98 9.91 5.28
CA ASP A 344 24.56 8.80 6.04
C ASP A 344 23.83 8.58 7.38
N GLU A 345 23.29 7.39 7.59
CA GLU A 345 22.48 7.05 8.75
C GLU A 345 23.25 7.20 10.07
N HIS A 346 24.51 6.73 10.11
CA HIS A 346 25.32 6.75 11.33
C HIS A 346 25.59 8.20 11.77
N LEU A 347 26.02 9.06 10.86
CA LEU A 347 26.30 10.47 11.17
C LEU A 347 25.04 11.23 11.61
N GLN A 348 23.91 10.98 10.95
CA GLN A 348 22.65 11.63 11.31
C GLN A 348 22.15 11.19 12.69
N LEU A 349 22.24 9.90 13.02
CA LEU A 349 21.85 9.38 14.33
C LEU A 349 22.75 9.86 15.46
N ILE A 350 24.07 9.92 15.24
CA ILE A 350 25.00 10.50 16.22
C ILE A 350 24.66 11.98 16.46
N GLY A 351 24.41 12.75 15.40
CA GLY A 351 24.02 14.16 15.53
C GLY A 351 22.69 14.35 16.28
N LEU A 352 21.71 13.49 16.03
CA LEU A 352 20.44 13.45 16.74
C LEU A 352 20.65 13.16 18.23
N CYS A 353 21.30 12.05 18.54
CA CYS A 353 21.52 11.60 19.92
C CYS A 353 22.36 12.62 20.70
N ALA A 354 23.37 13.26 20.07
CA ALA A 354 24.16 14.30 20.71
C ALA A 354 23.31 15.51 21.12
N THR A 355 22.34 15.89 20.27
CA THR A 355 21.40 16.98 20.57
C THR A 355 20.46 16.60 21.71
N VAL A 356 19.94 15.37 21.70
CA VAL A 356 19.10 14.82 22.78
C VAL A 356 19.87 14.78 24.09
N MET A 357 21.10 14.26 24.09
CA MET A 357 21.99 14.20 25.25
C MET A 357 22.23 15.59 25.85
N GLN A 358 22.53 16.60 25.01
CA GLN A 358 22.72 17.98 25.48
C GLN A 358 21.45 18.52 26.16
N GLN A 359 20.27 18.25 25.63
CA GLN A 359 19.01 18.72 26.23
C GLN A 359 18.68 17.99 27.54
N LEU A 360 19.00 16.70 27.65
CA LEU A 360 18.75 15.89 28.84
C LEU A 360 19.73 16.17 30.00
N THR A 361 20.98 16.52 29.68
CA THR A 361 22.03 16.79 30.68
C THR A 361 22.04 18.23 31.19
N GLN A 362 21.44 19.19 30.48
CA GLN A 362 21.36 20.61 30.89
C GLN A 362 20.56 20.86 32.19
N ASN A 363 19.85 19.84 32.71
CA ASN A 363 19.09 19.91 33.96
C ASN A 363 19.72 19.14 35.13
N CYS A 364 20.96 18.63 35.00
CA CYS A 364 21.70 18.02 36.10
C CYS A 364 22.68 19.00 36.76
#